data_AF-A0A4U1BQ01-F1
#
_entry.id   AF-A0A4U1BQ01-F1
#
_cell.length_a   1.000
_cell.length_b   1.000
_cell.length_c   1.000
_cell.angle_alpha   90.00
_cell.angle_beta   90.00
_cell.angle_gamma   90.00
#
_symmetry.space_group_name_H-M   'P 1'
#
loop_
_entity.id
_entity.type
_entity.pdbx_description
1 polymer ?
#
loop_
_entity_poly.entity_id
_entity_poly.type
_entity_poly.pdbx_seq_one_letter_code
_entity_poly.pdbx_strand_id
1 'polypeptide(L)'
;MSEFNKAFFDRANAHINLANEHNKDPLLKTGEVSASFMWGVARYNAWFGAAGCESGEQMAARKQEMMEYYVNEYRKALENHMDEYIENFDAYMKGQ
;
A
#
# COMPACT_ATOMS: atom_id res chain seq x y z
N MET A 1 4.74 -9.29 -17.93
CA MET A 1 4.46 -7.88 -18.29
C MET A 1 3.12 -7.84 -19.04
N SER A 2 2.00 -7.29 -18.56
CA SER A 2 1.59 -6.80 -17.23
C SER A 2 0.09 -7.11 -17.06
N GLU A 3 -0.35 -7.62 -15.90
CA GLU A 3 -1.78 -7.69 -15.54
C GLU A 3 -2.39 -6.30 -15.29
N PHE A 4 -1.55 -5.27 -15.21
CA PHE A 4 -1.94 -3.89 -14.94
C PHE A 4 -1.84 -3.01 -16.17
N ASN A 5 -2.89 -2.23 -16.42
CA ASN A 5 -2.93 -1.21 -17.47
C ASN A 5 -2.52 0.17 -16.93
N LYS A 6 -2.33 1.15 -17.82
CA LYS A 6 -1.96 2.52 -17.46
C LYS A 6 -2.88 3.11 -16.36
N ALA A 7 -4.19 2.87 -16.44
CA ALA A 7 -5.15 3.42 -15.49
C ALA A 7 -4.95 2.88 -14.06
N PHE A 8 -4.47 1.65 -13.90
CA PHE A 8 -4.09 1.12 -12.59
C PHE A 8 -2.92 1.93 -12.00
N PHE A 9 -1.84 2.09 -12.76
CA PHE A 9 -0.66 2.82 -12.30
C PHE A 9 -0.98 4.30 -12.05
N ASP A 10 -1.83 4.92 -12.87
CA ASP A 10 -2.28 6.30 -12.64
C ASP A 10 -2.94 6.45 -11.25
N ARG A 11 -3.78 5.49 -10.84
CA ARG A 11 -4.41 5.50 -9.50
C ARG A 11 -3.41 5.22 -8.38
N ALA A 12 -2.52 4.24 -8.56
CA ALA A 12 -1.49 3.92 -7.56
C ALA A 12 -0.57 5.14 -7.32
N ASN A 13 -0.14 5.79 -8.41
CA ASN A 13 0.71 6.98 -8.35
C ASN A 13 -0.01 8.18 -7.73
N ALA A 14 -1.33 8.32 -7.91
CA ALA A 14 -2.08 9.40 -7.26
C ALA A 14 -1.97 9.34 -5.73
N HIS A 15 -1.90 8.14 -5.15
CA HIS A 15 -1.66 7.98 -3.72
C HIS A 15 -0.25 8.37 -3.30
N ILE A 16 0.77 7.99 -4.07
CA ILE A 16 2.17 8.36 -3.84
C ILE A 16 2.33 9.88 -3.93
N ASN A 17 1.71 10.51 -4.93
CA ASN A 17 1.75 11.96 -5.10
C ASN A 17 1.18 12.67 -3.88
N LEU A 18 0.05 12.21 -3.34
CA LEU A 18 -0.51 12.77 -2.11
C LEU A 18 0.45 12.60 -0.91
N ALA A 19 1.08 11.43 -0.76
CA ALA A 19 2.08 11.22 0.28
C ALA A 19 3.28 12.18 0.10
N ASN A 20 3.75 12.38 -1.13
CA ASN A 20 4.83 13.33 -1.44
C ASN A 20 4.45 14.77 -1.10
N GLU A 21 3.19 15.18 -1.31
CA GLU A 21 2.71 16.51 -0.86
C GLU A 21 2.78 16.65 0.66
N HIS A 22 2.36 15.64 1.43
CA HIS A 22 2.52 15.67 2.89
C HIS A 22 3.99 15.72 3.32
N ASN A 23 4.88 15.04 2.59
CA ASN A 23 6.31 15.01 2.89
C ASN A 23 7.04 16.33 2.59
N LYS A 24 6.35 17.35 2.05
CA LYS A 24 6.87 18.71 1.92
C LYS A 24 6.81 19.50 3.23
N ASP A 25 6.02 19.07 4.20
CA ASP A 25 5.94 19.71 5.52
C ASP A 25 7.25 19.45 6.29
N PRO A 26 8.05 20.50 6.61
CA PRO A 26 9.32 20.33 7.30
C PRO A 26 9.17 19.84 8.75
N LEU A 27 7.96 19.85 9.32
CA LEU A 27 7.69 19.35 10.66
C LEU A 27 7.43 17.84 10.70
N LEU A 28 7.15 17.22 9.55
CA LEU A 28 6.85 15.80 9.45
C LEU A 28 8.09 15.01 9.03
N LYS A 29 8.29 13.84 9.65
CA LYS A 29 9.27 12.86 9.16
C LYS A 29 8.63 11.99 8.08
N THR A 30 9.43 11.58 7.09
CA THR A 30 8.97 10.66 6.03
C THR A 30 8.38 9.35 6.57
N GLY A 31 8.89 8.87 7.71
CA GLY A 31 8.30 7.72 8.41
C GLY A 31 6.86 7.95 8.90
N GLU A 32 6.49 9.16 9.30
CA GLU A 32 5.13 9.49 9.75
C GLU A 32 4.15 9.53 8.57
N VAL A 33 4.61 10.03 7.43
CA VAL A 33 3.85 10.00 6.17
C VAL A 33 3.66 8.56 5.69
N SER A 34 4.71 7.74 5.73
CA SER A 34 4.65 6.32 5.40
C SER A 34 3.67 5.56 6.31
N ALA A 35 3.74 5.79 7.63
CA ALA A 35 2.81 5.19 8.58
C ALA A 35 1.35 5.61 8.31
N SER A 36 1.13 6.89 8.00
CA SER A 36 -0.20 7.40 7.63
C SER A 36 -0.72 6.73 6.35
N PHE A 37 0.16 6.46 5.38
CA PHE A 37 -0.20 5.78 4.15
C PHE A 37 -0.61 4.32 4.38
N MET A 38 0.17 3.59 5.19
CA MET A 38 -0.16 2.22 5.63
C MET A 38 -1.48 2.16 6.40
N TRP A 39 -1.73 3.14 7.28
CA TRP A 39 -3.00 3.23 8.00
C TRP A 39 -4.19 3.48 7.06
N GLY A 40 -4.00 4.32 6.03
CA GLY A 40 -5.00 4.60 5.00
C GLY A 40 -5.43 3.34 4.24
N VAL A 41 -4.48 2.57 3.72
CA VAL A 41 -4.79 1.32 2.99
C VAL A 41 -5.44 0.28 3.89
N ALA A 42 -5.02 0.16 5.16
CA ALA A 42 -5.65 -0.76 6.11
C ALA A 42 -7.13 -0.43 6.34
N ARG A 43 -7.47 0.86 6.50
CA ARG A 43 -8.87 1.31 6.64
C ARG A 43 -9.68 1.04 5.38
N TYR A 44 -9.10 1.29 4.20
CA TYR A 44 -9.76 1.04 2.93
C TYR A 44 -10.07 -0.46 2.75
N ASN A 45 -9.09 -1.33 3.02
CA ASN A 45 -9.26 -2.78 2.90
C ASN A 45 -10.29 -3.33 3.91
N ALA A 46 -10.35 -2.77 5.13
CA ALA A 46 -11.38 -3.11 6.10
C ALA A 46 -12.79 -2.77 5.59
N TRP A 47 -12.97 -1.58 5.01
CA TRP A 47 -14.22 -1.18 4.37
C TRP A 47 -14.55 -2.06 3.16
N PHE A 48 -13.58 -2.35 2.29
CA PHE A 48 -13.78 -3.18 1.11
C PHE A 48 -14.21 -4.61 1.49
N GLY A 49 -13.58 -5.19 2.52
CA GLY A 49 -14.00 -6.47 3.07
C GLY A 49 -15.42 -6.44 3.65
N ALA A 50 -15.75 -5.39 4.40
CA ALA A 50 -17.10 -5.20 4.94
C ALA A 50 -18.16 -5.06 3.84
N ALA A 51 -17.86 -4.34 2.76
CA ALA A 51 -18.76 -4.16 1.61
C ALA A 51 -19.07 -5.46 0.86
N GLY A 52 -18.19 -6.47 0.98
CA GLY A 52 -18.40 -7.82 0.46
C GLY A 52 -19.09 -8.78 1.44
N CYS A 53 -19.58 -8.28 2.58
CA CYS A 53 -20.29 -9.07 3.59
C CYS A 53 -21.74 -8.61 3.75
N GLU A 54 -22.64 -9.54 4.06
CA GLU A 54 -24.07 -9.31 4.29
C GLU A 54 -24.37 -8.91 5.75
N SER A 55 -23.49 -9.24 6.69
CA SER A 55 -23.63 -8.88 8.10
C SER A 55 -22.29 -8.78 8.84
N GLY A 56 -22.33 -8.23 10.05
CA GLY A 56 -21.17 -8.17 10.94
C GLY A 56 -20.70 -9.55 11.40
N GLU A 57 -21.62 -10.51 11.60
CA GLU A 57 -21.29 -11.89 11.95
C GLU A 57 -20.55 -12.59 10.80
N GLN A 58 -21.00 -12.40 9.56
CA GLN A 58 -20.31 -12.96 8.39
C GLN A 58 -18.91 -12.35 8.25
N MET A 59 -18.77 -11.05 8.42
CA MET A 59 -17.48 -10.36 8.40
C MET A 59 -16.56 -10.90 9.51
N ALA A 60 -17.08 -11.11 10.71
CA ALA A 60 -16.32 -11.67 11.84
C ALA A 60 -15.82 -13.09 11.54
N ALA A 61 -16.68 -13.95 10.97
CA ALA A 61 -16.32 -15.32 10.59
C ALA A 61 -15.22 -15.36 9.51
N ARG A 62 -15.21 -14.40 8.59
CA ARG A 62 -14.25 -14.29 7.48
C ARG A 62 -13.04 -13.40 7.78
N LYS A 63 -12.98 -12.79 8.97
CA LYS A 63 -12.00 -11.74 9.30
C LYS A 63 -10.56 -12.18 9.03
N GLN A 64 -10.18 -13.36 9.51
CA GLN A 64 -8.80 -13.82 9.39
C GLN A 64 -8.43 -14.13 7.94
N GLU A 65 -9.32 -14.80 7.20
CA GLU A 65 -9.15 -15.07 5.77
C GLU A 65 -8.93 -13.77 4.97
N MET A 66 -9.77 -12.75 5.21
CA MET A 66 -9.62 -11.43 4.56
C MET A 66 -8.29 -10.76 4.93
N MET A 67 -7.91 -10.79 6.21
CA MET A 67 -6.65 -10.21 6.68
C MET A 67 -5.44 -10.91 6.05
N GLU A 68 -5.43 -12.23 6.01
CA GLU A 68 -4.37 -13.03 5.38
C GLU A 68 -4.25 -12.70 3.90
N TYR A 69 -5.38 -12.62 3.18
CA TYR A 69 -5.38 -12.21 1.78
C TYR A 69 -4.72 -10.85 1.58
N TYR A 70 -5.17 -9.80 2.30
CA TYR A 70 -4.62 -8.45 2.12
C TYR A 70 -3.14 -8.36 2.50
N VAL A 71 -2.71 -9.01 3.58
CA VAL A 71 -1.30 -9.01 4.02
C VAL A 71 -0.44 -9.77 3.02
N ASN A 72 -0.92 -10.88 2.46
CA ASN A 72 -0.17 -11.66 1.47
C ASN A 72 0.00 -10.88 0.16
N GLU A 73 -1.04 -10.21 -0.33
CA GLU A 73 -0.95 -9.38 -1.53
C GLU A 73 0.01 -8.19 -1.33
N TYR A 74 -0.06 -7.51 -0.17
CA TYR A 74 0.90 -6.47 0.17
C TYR A 74 2.34 -7.01 0.26
N ARG A 75 2.53 -8.18 0.90
CA ARG A 75 3.85 -8.80 1.02
C ARG A 75 4.47 -9.08 -0.35
N LYS A 76 3.73 -9.71 -1.27
CA LYS A 76 4.22 -9.98 -2.64
C LYS A 76 4.62 -8.69 -3.37
N ALA A 77 3.80 -7.65 -3.27
CA ALA A 77 4.11 -6.36 -3.89
C ALA A 77 5.37 -5.73 -3.28
N LEU A 78 5.48 -5.75 -1.94
CA LEU A 78 6.63 -5.21 -1.23
C LEU A 78 7.91 -5.98 -1.55
N GLU A 79 7.88 -7.32 -1.55
CA GLU A 79 9.01 -8.17 -1.92
C GLU A 79 9.55 -7.81 -3.31
N ASN A 80 8.67 -7.70 -4.32
CA ASN A 80 9.08 -7.30 -5.67
C ASN A 80 9.77 -5.93 -5.72
N HIS A 81 9.25 -4.94 -4.98
CA HIS A 81 9.86 -3.62 -4.93
C HIS A 81 11.17 -3.61 -4.12
N MET A 82 11.26 -4.39 -3.05
CA MET A 82 12.48 -4.51 -2.26
C MET A 82 13.59 -5.18 -3.06
N ASP A 83 13.28 -6.27 -3.78
CA ASP A 83 14.24 -6.95 -4.65
C ASP A 83 14.77 -5.99 -5.74
N GLU A 84 13.88 -5.19 -6.32
CA GLU A 84 14.24 -4.18 -7.33
C GLU A 84 15.16 -3.07 -6.78
N TYR A 85 14.88 -2.57 -5.56
CA TYR A 85 15.76 -1.63 -4.88
C TYR A 85 17.08 -2.26 -4.44
N ILE A 86 17.11 -3.54 -4.08
CA ILE A 86 18.34 -4.27 -3.73
C ILE A 86 19.23 -4.41 -4.97
N GLU A 87 18.66 -4.81 -6.10
CA GLU A 87 19.37 -4.96 -7.37
C GLU A 87 19.96 -3.65 -7.88
N ASN A 88 19.25 -2.53 -7.66
CA ASN A 88 19.61 -1.21 -8.19
C ASN A 88 20.10 -0.23 -7.11
N PHE A 89 20.45 -0.73 -5.92
CA PHE A 89 20.68 0.09 -4.73
C PHE A 89 21.67 1.24 -4.99
N ASP A 90 22.84 0.93 -5.52
CA ASP A 90 23.89 1.92 -5.78
C ASP A 90 23.45 2.97 -6.82
N ALA A 91 22.60 2.61 -7.77
CA ALA A 91 22.11 3.55 -8.78
C ALA A 91 21.06 4.49 -8.21
N TYR A 92 20.15 3.99 -7.37
CA TYR A 92 19.03 4.76 -6.82
C TYR A 92 19.42 5.61 -5.62
N MET A 93 20.30 5.09 -4.78
CA MET A 93 20.67 5.77 -3.53
C MET A 93 21.86 6.71 -3.70
N LYS A 94 22.57 6.66 -4.84
CA LYS A 94 23.66 7.57 -5.13
C LYS A 94 23.14 8.98 -5.40
N GLY A 95 23.37 9.88 -4.45
CA GLY A 95 22.98 11.28 -4.53
C GLY A 95 21.66 11.62 -3.82
N GLN A 96 21.10 10.66 -3.06
CA GLN A 96 20.07 10.95 -2.07
C GLN A 96 20.66 11.61 -0.81
#